data_AF-A0AAA9SDJ1-F1
#
_entry.id   AF-A0AAA9SDJ1-F1
#
_cell.length_a   1.000
_cell.length_b   1.000
_cell.length_c   1.000
_cell.angle_alpha   90.00
_cell.angle_beta   90.00
_cell.angle_gamma   90.00
#
_symmetry.space_group_name_H-M   'P 1'
#
loop_
_entity.id
_entity.type
_entity.pdbx_description
1 polymer ?
#
loop_
_entity_poly.entity_id
_entity_poly.type
_entity_poly.pdbx_seq_one_letter_code
_entity_poly.pdbx_strand_id
1 'polypeptide(L)'
;MTTLSPENSLSARQSASFILGLHPTVRTEAWKFLTGYYSWQSSQDERLTVDSTRRKNYEALCQMYQKIQPLLENLHRNFIETRNSITYDIKKLYDKDPLGNVLLDKKRLEKILLLSYVCNTQAEYQQGFHEMVMIFQLMVEHDHETFWLFQFFLQKTEHSCVINIGVGKNLDMLNTLINFLDPVFAEHLKGKGAGAVPSLFPWFCLCFQRAFKTFDDVWRLWEVLLTGKPCRNFQVLVAYSMLQMVRQQVLQESMTGDDILLACNNLIDLDADELISAACIVYAELIQKDVPQSLKDFFL
;
A
#
# COMPACT_ATOMS: atom_id res chain seq x y z
N MET A 1 6.07 -22.45 -33.71
CA MET A 1 6.58 -21.59 -32.62
C MET A 1 5.97 -20.22 -32.79
N THR A 2 4.82 -19.97 -32.16
CA THR A 2 4.17 -18.66 -32.14
C THR A 2 4.96 -17.78 -31.18
N THR A 3 5.73 -16.85 -31.71
CA THR A 3 6.41 -15.81 -30.92
C THR A 3 5.34 -14.98 -30.22
N LEU A 4 5.26 -15.08 -28.90
CA LEU A 4 4.38 -14.24 -28.07
C LEU A 4 4.75 -12.78 -28.33
N SER A 5 3.76 -11.95 -28.67
CA SER A 5 3.98 -10.52 -28.82
C SER A 5 4.52 -9.92 -27.51
N PRO A 6 5.28 -8.82 -27.55
CA PRO A 6 5.83 -8.19 -26.35
C PRO A 6 4.77 -7.88 -25.29
N GLU A 7 3.59 -7.41 -25.70
CA GLU A 7 2.45 -7.14 -24.82
C GLU A 7 1.90 -8.41 -24.15
N ASN A 8 1.79 -9.51 -24.89
CA ASN A 8 1.35 -10.80 -24.33
C ASN A 8 2.37 -11.35 -23.34
N SER A 9 3.66 -11.12 -23.57
CA SER A 9 4.72 -11.52 -22.63
C SER A 9 4.73 -10.69 -21.35
N LEU A 10 4.39 -9.40 -21.45
CA LEU A 10 4.31 -8.44 -20.34
C LEU A 10 3.12 -8.77 -19.43
N SER A 11 1.95 -8.96 -20.04
CA SER A 11 0.75 -9.41 -19.33
C SER A 11 0.99 -10.76 -18.66
N ALA A 12 1.66 -11.71 -19.34
CA ALA A 12 1.97 -13.01 -18.75
C ALA A 12 2.90 -12.92 -17.53
N ARG A 13 3.92 -12.04 -17.56
CA ARG A 13 4.82 -11.81 -16.41
C ARG A 13 4.11 -11.18 -15.22
N GLN A 14 3.26 -10.18 -15.47
CA GLN A 14 2.45 -9.55 -14.42
C GLN A 14 1.43 -10.53 -13.85
N SER A 15 0.78 -11.33 -14.70
CA SER A 15 -0.11 -12.41 -14.27
C SER A 15 0.61 -13.49 -13.46
N ALA A 16 1.85 -13.84 -13.80
CA ALA A 16 2.63 -14.80 -13.01
C ALA A 16 2.94 -14.27 -11.59
N SER A 17 3.34 -12.99 -11.47
CA SER A 17 3.53 -12.35 -10.17
C SER A 17 2.23 -12.28 -9.36
N PHE A 18 1.10 -12.05 -10.02
CA PHE A 18 -0.21 -12.05 -9.38
C PHE A 18 -0.56 -13.44 -8.79
N ILE A 19 -0.32 -14.51 -9.55
CA ILE A 19 -0.73 -15.88 -9.19
C ILE A 19 0.23 -16.55 -8.19
N LEU A 20 1.54 -16.38 -8.36
CA LEU A 20 2.55 -17.21 -7.66
C LEU A 20 3.30 -16.50 -6.54
N GLY A 21 3.16 -15.17 -6.43
CA GLY A 21 4.00 -14.36 -5.55
C GLY A 21 5.48 -14.33 -5.97
N LEU A 22 6.29 -13.51 -5.28
CA LEU A 22 7.73 -13.41 -5.54
C LEU A 22 8.55 -14.08 -4.43
N HIS A 23 9.57 -14.84 -4.85
CA HIS A 23 10.57 -15.40 -3.93
C HIS A 23 11.45 -14.28 -3.35
N PRO A 24 11.85 -14.33 -2.06
CA PRO A 24 12.62 -13.26 -1.42
C PRO A 24 13.87 -12.81 -2.18
N THR A 25 14.59 -13.74 -2.82
CA THR A 25 15.84 -13.46 -3.55
C THR A 25 15.67 -12.61 -4.81
N VAL A 26 14.46 -12.58 -5.40
CA VAL A 26 14.17 -11.81 -6.62
C VAL A 26 13.26 -10.63 -6.34
N ARG A 27 12.72 -10.52 -5.12
CA ARG A 27 11.69 -9.55 -4.75
C ARG A 27 12.13 -8.12 -5.02
N THR A 28 13.31 -7.73 -4.54
CA THR A 28 13.84 -6.37 -4.72
C THR A 28 13.92 -5.96 -6.20
N GLU A 29 14.45 -6.83 -7.06
CA GLU A 29 14.55 -6.56 -8.50
C GLU A 29 13.19 -6.56 -9.19
N ALA A 30 12.31 -7.50 -8.86
CA ALA A 30 10.97 -7.57 -9.43
C ALA A 30 10.10 -6.37 -9.03
N TRP A 31 10.24 -5.86 -7.80
CA TRP A 31 9.56 -4.66 -7.32
C TRP A 31 9.94 -3.42 -8.13
N LYS A 32 11.17 -3.35 -8.63
CA LYS A 32 11.57 -2.27 -9.53
C LYS A 32 10.72 -2.29 -10.81
N PHE A 33 10.35 -3.45 -11.35
CA PHE A 33 9.43 -3.51 -12.48
C PHE A 33 7.96 -3.27 -12.08
N LEU A 34 7.52 -3.84 -10.96
CA LEU A 34 6.14 -3.70 -10.49
C LEU A 34 5.78 -2.26 -10.15
N THR A 35 6.69 -1.50 -9.55
CA THR A 35 6.48 -0.08 -9.23
C THR A 35 6.59 0.84 -10.44
N GLY A 36 7.22 0.38 -11.53
CA GLY A 36 7.54 1.22 -12.69
C GLY A 36 8.91 1.92 -12.57
N TYR A 37 9.71 1.59 -11.55
CA TYR A 37 11.12 1.96 -11.50
C TYR A 37 11.82 1.49 -12.79
N TYR A 38 11.65 0.25 -13.22
CA TYR A 38 12.09 -0.21 -14.53
C TYR A 38 10.92 -0.31 -15.51
N SER A 39 11.17 0.08 -16.77
CA SER A 39 10.31 -0.33 -17.87
C SER A 39 10.46 -1.84 -18.08
N TRP A 40 9.34 -2.54 -18.24
CA TRP A 40 9.31 -3.96 -18.59
C TRP A 40 9.96 -4.27 -19.95
N GLN A 41 10.11 -3.27 -20.79
CA GLN A 41 10.74 -3.36 -22.12
C GLN A 41 12.24 -3.03 -22.08
N SER A 42 12.77 -2.62 -20.92
CA SER A 42 14.18 -2.23 -20.81
C SER A 42 15.14 -3.40 -21.00
N SER A 43 16.28 -3.11 -21.62
CA SER A 43 17.47 -3.95 -21.61
C SER A 43 18.23 -3.83 -20.29
N GLN A 44 19.21 -4.71 -20.06
CA GLN A 44 20.06 -4.64 -18.87
C GLN A 44 20.90 -3.36 -18.83
N ASP A 45 21.46 -2.94 -19.97
CA ASP A 45 22.30 -1.74 -20.07
C ASP A 45 21.50 -0.45 -19.81
N GLU A 46 20.26 -0.40 -20.29
CA GLU A 46 19.34 0.70 -19.96
C GLU A 46 19.05 0.74 -18.46
N ARG A 47 18.83 -0.41 -17.81
CA ARG A 47 18.60 -0.46 -16.36
C ARG A 47 19.81 0.02 -15.56
N LEU A 48 21.03 -0.37 -15.94
CA LEU A 48 22.26 0.13 -15.32
C LEU A 48 22.37 1.66 -15.44
N THR A 49 21.99 2.20 -16.60
CA THR A 49 21.95 3.66 -16.82
C THR A 49 20.91 4.35 -15.94
N VAL A 50 19.71 3.76 -15.83
CA VAL A 50 18.63 4.23 -14.96
C VAL A 50 19.06 4.24 -13.50
N ASP A 51 19.70 3.17 -13.01
CA ASP A 51 20.21 3.08 -11.63
C ASP A 51 21.25 4.17 -11.34
N SER A 52 22.22 4.32 -12.24
CA SER A 52 23.25 5.36 -12.13
C SER A 52 22.64 6.76 -12.07
N THR A 53 21.64 7.01 -12.93
CA THR A 53 20.96 8.30 -13.01
C THR A 53 20.16 8.58 -11.75
N ARG A 54 19.39 7.61 -11.26
CA ARG A 54 18.59 7.75 -10.04
C ARG A 54 19.43 7.91 -8.79
N ARG A 55 20.57 7.23 -8.72
CA ARG A 55 21.54 7.44 -7.64
C ARG A 55 22.05 8.88 -7.62
N LYS A 56 22.53 9.39 -8.76
CA LYS A 56 22.97 10.79 -8.89
C LYS A 56 21.87 11.79 -8.56
N ASN A 57 20.65 11.54 -9.02
CA ASN A 57 19.50 12.41 -8.73
C ASN A 57 19.17 12.43 -7.23
N TYR A 58 19.22 11.28 -6.56
CA TYR A 58 19.02 11.19 -5.11
C TYR A 58 20.13 11.93 -4.34
N GLU A 59 21.38 11.78 -4.76
CA GLU A 59 22.52 12.50 -4.16
C GLU A 59 22.37 14.02 -4.32
N ALA A 60 22.00 14.47 -5.52
CA ALA A 60 21.73 15.89 -5.80
C ALA A 60 20.56 16.41 -4.95
N LEU A 61 19.49 15.62 -4.81
CA LEU A 61 18.36 15.94 -3.95
C LEU A 61 18.78 16.06 -2.47
N CYS A 62 19.62 15.16 -1.97
CA CYS A 62 20.15 15.24 -0.61
C CYS A 62 20.96 16.53 -0.41
N GLN A 63 21.82 16.88 -1.36
CA GLN A 63 22.63 18.11 -1.30
C GLN A 63 21.75 19.36 -1.36
N MET A 64 20.73 19.37 -2.22
CA MET A 64 19.74 20.45 -2.28
C MET A 64 19.02 20.59 -0.95
N TYR A 65 18.48 19.50 -0.41
CA TYR A 65 17.76 19.48 0.85
C TYR A 65 18.60 20.06 2.00
N GLN A 66 19.87 19.63 2.13
CA GLN A 66 20.79 20.17 3.13
C GLN A 66 20.96 21.69 3.05
N LYS A 67 20.95 22.27 1.84
CA LYS A 67 21.10 23.72 1.64
C LYS A 67 19.81 24.48 1.98
N ILE A 68 18.65 23.93 1.65
CA ILE A 68 17.35 24.61 1.85
C ILE A 68 16.75 24.36 3.23
N GLN A 69 17.19 23.31 3.94
CA GLN A 69 16.63 22.94 5.25
C GLN A 69 16.59 24.12 6.24
N PRO A 70 17.65 24.95 6.40
CA PRO A 70 17.59 26.10 7.30
C PRO A 70 16.52 27.13 6.88
N LEU A 71 16.25 27.27 5.58
CA LEU A 71 15.20 28.17 5.08
C LEU A 71 13.82 27.58 5.36
N LEU A 72 13.63 26.27 5.16
CA LEU A 72 12.39 25.56 5.48
C LEU A 72 12.05 25.68 6.97
N GLU A 73 13.03 25.48 7.84
CA GLU A 73 12.88 25.60 9.30
C GLU A 73 12.52 27.02 9.73
N ASN A 74 13.04 28.06 9.07
CA ASN A 74 12.78 29.45 9.47
C ASN A 74 11.50 30.04 8.86
N LEU A 75 11.13 29.63 7.65
CA LEU A 75 10.08 30.28 6.85
C LEU A 75 8.78 29.48 6.78
N HIS A 76 8.82 28.15 7.00
CA HIS A 76 7.66 27.27 6.78
C HIS A 76 7.24 26.58 8.07
N ARG A 77 6.24 27.14 8.77
CA ARG A 77 5.67 26.53 9.99
C ARG A 77 5.25 25.07 9.77
N ASN A 78 4.61 24.77 8.63
CA ASN A 78 4.16 23.42 8.28
C ASN A 78 5.31 22.40 8.19
N PHE A 79 6.52 22.84 7.82
CA PHE A 79 7.68 21.96 7.74
C PHE A 79 8.12 21.48 9.14
N ILE A 80 8.18 22.38 10.13
CA ILE A 80 8.54 22.03 11.50
C ILE A 80 7.50 21.07 12.08
N GLU A 81 6.21 21.36 11.90
CA GLU A 81 5.12 20.52 12.37
C GLU A 81 5.20 19.12 11.74
N THR A 82 5.41 19.05 10.42
CA THR A 82 5.58 17.78 9.70
C THR A 82 6.79 16.99 10.21
N ARG A 83 7.94 17.65 10.38
CA ARG A 83 9.14 17.00 10.90
C ARG A 83 8.94 16.46 12.32
N ASN A 84 8.24 17.22 13.17
CA ASN A 84 7.92 16.79 14.52
C ASN A 84 7.00 15.55 14.50
N SER A 85 6.00 15.53 13.62
CA SER A 85 5.13 14.36 13.41
C SER A 85 5.92 13.14 12.94
N ILE A 86 6.79 13.29 11.93
CA ILE A 86 7.69 12.22 11.46
C ILE A 86 8.56 11.69 12.61
N THR A 87 9.19 12.60 13.36
CA THR A 87 10.07 12.26 14.48
C THR A 87 9.31 11.51 15.58
N TYR A 88 8.10 11.97 15.91
CA TYR A 88 7.26 11.36 16.93
C TYR A 88 6.82 9.94 16.53
N ASP A 89 6.47 9.75 15.27
CA ASP A 89 6.06 8.47 14.72
C ASP A 89 7.23 7.46 14.66
N ILE A 90 8.39 7.88 14.15
CA ILE A 90 9.59 7.02 14.10
C ILE A 90 10.00 6.52 15.48
N LYS A 91 9.82 7.32 16.55
CA LYS A 91 10.13 6.90 17.92
C LYS A 91 9.35 5.67 18.37
N LYS A 92 8.16 5.44 17.82
CA LYS A 92 7.30 4.29 18.15
C LYS A 92 7.75 2.99 17.49
N LEU A 93 8.62 3.06 16.48
CA LEU A 93 9.14 1.88 15.79
C LEU A 93 10.17 1.16 16.67
N TYR A 94 10.04 -0.17 16.73
CA TYR A 94 11.07 -1.04 17.29
C TYR A 94 12.27 -1.06 16.34
N ASP A 95 13.43 -0.63 16.81
CA ASP A 95 14.67 -0.54 16.02
C ASP A 95 15.65 -1.68 16.29
N LYS A 96 15.33 -2.56 17.23
CA LYS A 96 16.19 -3.68 17.62
C LYS A 96 15.42 -4.99 17.65
N ASP A 97 16.09 -6.06 17.26
CA ASP A 97 15.58 -7.42 17.45
C ASP A 97 15.64 -7.83 18.95
N PRO A 98 15.07 -8.99 19.34
CA PRO A 98 15.14 -9.49 20.72
C PRO A 98 16.58 -9.72 21.24
N LEU A 99 17.56 -9.81 20.34
CA LEU A 99 18.98 -9.99 20.66
C LEU A 99 19.73 -8.64 20.79
N GLY A 100 19.05 -7.51 20.51
CA GLY A 100 19.60 -6.16 20.58
C GLY A 100 20.31 -5.68 19.32
N ASN A 101 20.28 -6.45 18.22
CA ASN A 101 20.85 -6.04 16.94
C ASN A 101 20.00 -4.94 16.34
N VAL A 102 20.65 -3.90 15.79
CA VAL A 102 19.95 -2.81 15.11
C VAL A 102 19.33 -3.35 13.83
N LEU A 103 18.00 -3.39 13.80
CA LEU A 103 17.20 -3.83 12.66
C LEU A 103 16.88 -2.65 11.73
N LEU A 104 16.82 -1.43 12.28
CA LEU A 104 16.30 -0.26 11.58
C LEU A 104 17.14 0.99 11.82
N ASP A 105 17.61 1.61 10.73
CA ASP A 105 18.20 2.94 10.79
C ASP A 105 17.11 4.02 10.74
N LYS A 106 16.73 4.50 11.94
CA LYS A 106 15.72 5.55 12.12
C LYS A 106 16.11 6.90 11.49
N LYS A 107 17.41 7.21 11.37
CA LYS A 107 17.87 8.46 10.75
C LYS A 107 17.69 8.39 9.24
N ARG A 108 17.95 7.23 8.65
CA ARG A 108 17.67 6.98 7.23
C ARG A 108 16.17 7.11 6.93
N LEU A 109 15.31 6.54 7.77
CA LEU A 109 13.85 6.71 7.63
C LEU A 109 13.43 8.19 7.65
N GLU A 110 13.88 8.94 8.66
CA GLU A 110 13.56 10.36 8.80
C GLU A 110 13.97 11.12 7.55
N LYS A 111 15.19 10.88 7.05
CA LYS A 111 15.71 11.50 5.83
C LYS A 111 14.84 11.19 4.62
N ILE A 112 14.46 9.92 4.40
CA ILE A 112 13.63 9.52 3.26
C ILE A 112 12.25 10.17 3.32
N LEU A 113 11.61 10.21 4.49
CA LEU A 113 10.29 10.83 4.67
C LEU A 113 10.33 12.35 4.46
N LEU A 114 11.35 13.03 4.98
CA LEU A 114 11.51 14.48 4.77
C LEU A 114 11.79 14.81 3.31
N LEU A 115 12.62 14.03 2.63
CA LEU A 115 12.83 14.18 1.19
C LEU A 115 11.55 13.94 0.40
N SER A 116 10.77 12.91 0.76
CA SER A 116 9.47 12.63 0.14
C SER A 116 8.51 13.80 0.31
N TYR A 117 8.41 14.37 1.51
CA TYR A 117 7.57 15.53 1.81
C TYR A 117 7.97 16.76 0.97
N VAL A 118 9.27 17.03 0.85
CA VAL A 118 9.77 18.16 0.06
C VAL A 118 9.54 17.97 -1.44
N CYS A 119 9.59 16.72 -1.94
CA CYS A 119 9.41 16.42 -3.35
C CYS A 119 7.94 16.29 -3.78
N ASN A 120 7.06 15.89 -2.87
CA ASN A 120 5.65 15.63 -3.16
C ASN A 120 4.74 16.51 -2.28
N THR A 121 4.47 17.72 -2.77
CA THR A 121 3.61 18.67 -2.05
C THR A 121 2.12 18.29 -2.06
N GLN A 122 1.71 17.32 -2.89
CA GLN A 122 0.31 16.90 -3.00
C GLN A 122 -0.06 15.79 -2.01
N ALA A 123 0.89 14.91 -1.68
CA ALA A 123 0.63 13.78 -0.79
C ALA A 123 0.66 14.16 0.71
N GLU A 124 1.27 15.30 1.06
CA GLU A 124 1.62 15.67 2.44
C GLU A 124 2.29 14.52 3.22
N TYR A 125 2.63 14.71 4.50
CA TYR A 125 3.01 13.57 5.34
C TYR A 125 1.76 12.98 5.97
N GLN A 126 1.51 11.70 5.68
CA GLN A 126 0.43 10.93 6.29
C GLN A 126 0.98 10.02 7.38
N GLN A 127 0.29 9.99 8.53
CA GLN A 127 0.61 9.04 9.59
C GLN A 127 0.58 7.60 9.03
N GLY A 128 1.65 6.86 9.30
CA GLY A 128 1.84 5.50 8.80
C GLY A 128 2.83 5.37 7.64
N PHE A 129 3.21 6.47 6.98
CA PHE A 129 4.27 6.44 5.97
C PHE A 129 5.63 5.97 6.55
N HIS A 130 5.90 6.25 7.83
CA HIS A 130 7.09 5.75 8.51
C HIS A 130 7.12 4.21 8.61
N GLU A 131 5.97 3.56 8.82
CA GLU A 131 5.85 2.11 8.78
C GLU A 131 6.03 1.58 7.35
N MET A 132 5.46 2.26 6.34
CA MET A 132 5.62 1.84 4.95
C MET A 132 7.09 1.93 4.50
N VAL A 133 7.79 3.04 4.78
CA VAL A 133 9.21 3.21 4.43
C VAL A 133 10.09 2.20 5.19
N MET A 134 9.74 1.85 6.43
CA MET A 134 10.41 0.77 7.17
C MET A 134 10.38 -0.55 6.38
N ILE A 135 9.23 -0.92 5.80
CA ILE A 135 9.09 -2.14 4.99
C ILE A 135 10.00 -2.09 3.74
N PHE A 136 10.10 -0.94 3.07
CA PHE A 136 11.05 -0.77 1.96
C PHE A 136 12.51 -0.85 2.41
N GLN A 137 12.84 -0.33 3.58
CA GLN A 137 14.21 -0.37 4.12
C GLN A 137 14.63 -1.79 4.52
N LEU A 138 13.70 -2.62 4.98
CA LEU A 138 13.95 -4.03 5.27
C LEU A 138 14.18 -4.86 3.99
N MET A 139 13.57 -4.44 2.88
CA MET A 139 13.71 -5.11 1.58
C MET A 139 14.95 -4.66 0.80
N VAL A 140 15.44 -3.43 1.02
CA VAL A 140 16.42 -2.79 0.14
C VAL A 140 17.57 -2.14 0.91
N GLU A 141 18.79 -2.51 0.55
CA GLU A 141 20.00 -2.09 1.26
C GLU A 141 20.31 -0.60 1.10
N HIS A 142 20.07 -0.01 -0.08
CA HIS A 142 20.54 1.36 -0.37
C HIS A 142 19.44 2.43 -0.26
N ASP A 143 19.79 3.57 0.36
CA ASP A 143 18.86 4.69 0.60
C ASP A 143 18.18 5.22 -0.67
N HIS A 144 18.96 5.37 -1.76
CA HIS A 144 18.45 5.90 -3.02
C HIS A 144 17.39 4.96 -3.62
N GLU A 145 17.59 3.66 -3.52
CA GLU A 145 16.61 2.68 -4.00
C GLU A 145 15.36 2.66 -3.12
N THR A 146 15.49 2.68 -1.79
CA THR A 146 14.34 2.80 -0.86
C THR A 146 13.53 4.05 -1.16
N PHE A 147 14.19 5.20 -1.33
CA PHE A 147 13.52 6.47 -1.66
C PHE A 147 12.72 6.36 -2.96
N TRP A 148 13.36 5.94 -4.06
CA TRP A 148 12.69 5.89 -5.36
C TRP A 148 11.59 4.82 -5.40
N LEU A 149 11.81 3.64 -4.84
CA LEU A 149 10.78 2.60 -4.76
C LEU A 149 9.56 3.10 -3.97
N PHE A 150 9.76 3.82 -2.86
CA PHE A 150 8.68 4.44 -2.12
C PHE A 150 7.95 5.51 -2.94
N GLN A 151 8.66 6.38 -3.67
CA GLN A 151 8.04 7.38 -4.55
C GLN A 151 7.19 6.74 -5.66
N PHE A 152 7.75 5.73 -6.36
CA PHE A 152 7.02 5.03 -7.42
C PHE A 152 5.84 4.22 -6.88
N PHE A 153 6.00 3.63 -5.69
CA PHE A 153 4.90 2.96 -5.01
C PHE A 153 3.76 3.93 -4.73
N LEU A 154 4.03 5.06 -4.04
CA LEU A 154 3.01 6.07 -3.75
C LEU A 154 2.33 6.59 -5.01
N GLN A 155 3.10 6.89 -6.07
CA GLN A 155 2.55 7.32 -7.35
C GLN A 155 1.60 6.27 -7.95
N LYS A 156 1.99 5.00 -7.87
CA LYS A 156 1.19 3.90 -8.45
C LYS A 156 -0.04 3.55 -7.61
N THR A 157 0.01 3.79 -6.31
CA THR A 157 -1.06 3.45 -5.35
C THR A 157 -1.79 4.66 -4.79
N GLU A 158 -1.65 5.86 -5.37
CA GLU A 158 -2.21 7.10 -4.82
C GLU A 158 -3.75 7.05 -4.69
N HIS A 159 -4.43 6.44 -5.66
CA HIS A 159 -5.88 6.21 -5.63
C HIS A 159 -6.32 5.14 -4.62
N SER A 160 -5.37 4.43 -4.01
CA SER A 160 -5.60 3.49 -2.92
C SER A 160 -5.33 4.16 -1.57
N CYS A 161 -4.10 4.62 -1.32
CA CYS A 161 -3.58 4.85 0.03
C CYS A 161 -3.40 6.31 0.46
N VAL A 162 -3.55 7.29 -0.44
CA VAL A 162 -3.43 8.71 -0.08
C VAL A 162 -4.79 9.24 0.34
N ILE A 163 -4.90 9.73 1.58
CA ILE A 163 -6.18 10.17 2.20
C ILE A 163 -6.92 11.17 1.31
N ASN A 164 -6.21 12.18 0.80
CA ASN A 164 -6.80 13.27 0.04
C ASN A 164 -7.08 12.92 -1.44
N ILE A 165 -6.76 11.70 -1.89
CA ILE A 165 -6.90 11.28 -3.29
C ILE A 165 -7.84 10.07 -3.40
N GLY A 166 -7.51 8.98 -2.71
CA GLY A 166 -8.12 7.66 -2.95
C GLY A 166 -9.05 7.18 -1.84
N VAL A 167 -8.67 7.41 -0.58
CA VAL A 167 -9.25 6.71 0.58
C VAL A 167 -10.75 6.96 0.71
N GLY A 168 -11.21 8.22 0.56
CA GLY A 168 -12.64 8.54 0.63
C GLY A 168 -13.48 7.75 -0.40
N LYS A 169 -13.05 7.77 -1.67
CA LYS A 169 -13.73 7.03 -2.75
C LYS A 169 -13.73 5.52 -2.50
N ASN A 170 -12.63 4.97 -1.96
CA ASN A 170 -12.56 3.54 -1.62
C ASN A 170 -13.55 3.16 -0.51
N LEU A 171 -13.73 4.01 0.50
CA LEU A 171 -14.71 3.79 1.58
C LEU A 171 -16.15 3.88 1.07
N ASP A 172 -16.45 4.85 0.21
CA ASP A 172 -17.76 4.98 -0.43
C ASP A 172 -18.10 3.75 -1.28
N MET A 173 -17.10 3.26 -2.03
CA MET A 173 -17.28 2.06 -2.83
C MET A 173 -17.35 0.78 -2.02
N LEU A 174 -16.62 0.69 -0.91
CA LEU A 174 -16.75 -0.41 0.04
C LEU A 174 -18.17 -0.45 0.61
N ASN A 175 -18.71 0.70 1.02
CA ASN A 175 -20.09 0.78 1.50
C ASN A 175 -21.09 0.37 0.41
N THR A 176 -20.91 0.84 -0.82
CA THR A 176 -21.79 0.48 -1.96
C THR A 176 -21.73 -1.03 -2.24
N LEU A 177 -20.53 -1.62 -2.19
CA LEU A 177 -20.32 -3.05 -2.38
C LEU A 177 -21.00 -3.88 -1.29
N ILE A 178 -20.86 -3.49 -0.01
CA ILE A 178 -21.51 -4.16 1.12
C ILE A 178 -23.04 -4.11 0.98
N ASN A 179 -23.60 -2.94 0.65
CA ASN A 179 -25.06 -2.79 0.44
C ASN A 179 -25.58 -3.72 -0.66
N PHE A 180 -24.80 -3.97 -1.70
CA PHE A 180 -25.19 -4.80 -2.83
C PHE A 180 -25.04 -6.30 -2.52
N LEU A 181 -23.90 -6.72 -1.97
CA LEU A 181 -23.60 -8.14 -1.75
C LEU A 181 -24.16 -8.70 -0.44
N ASP A 182 -24.31 -7.87 0.59
CA ASP A 182 -24.68 -8.30 1.94
C ASP A 182 -25.59 -7.29 2.65
N PRO A 183 -26.87 -7.18 2.24
CA PRO A 183 -27.79 -6.18 2.78
C PRO A 183 -28.00 -6.29 4.30
N VAL A 184 -27.93 -7.51 4.86
CA VAL A 184 -28.06 -7.75 6.30
C VAL A 184 -26.89 -7.13 7.05
N PHE A 185 -25.66 -7.33 6.56
CA PHE A 185 -24.49 -6.72 7.16
C PHE A 185 -24.49 -5.20 6.97
N ALA A 186 -24.95 -4.72 5.82
CA ALA A 186 -25.10 -3.29 5.55
C ALA A 186 -26.06 -2.61 6.55
N GLU A 187 -27.19 -3.25 6.84
CA GLU A 187 -28.16 -2.74 7.82
C GLU A 187 -27.57 -2.68 9.24
N HIS A 188 -26.83 -3.72 9.64
CA HIS A 188 -26.10 -3.72 10.91
C HIS A 188 -25.13 -2.54 11.01
N LEU A 189 -24.26 -2.35 10.01
CA LEU A 189 -23.29 -1.25 9.97
C LEU A 189 -23.99 0.11 10.02
N LYS A 190 -25.11 0.26 9.31
CA LYS A 190 -25.91 1.48 9.35
C LYS A 190 -26.51 1.73 10.74
N GLY A 191 -26.94 0.68 11.42
CA GLY A 191 -27.44 0.72 12.80
C GLY A 191 -26.38 1.16 13.82
N LYS A 192 -25.09 1.00 13.51
CA LYS A 192 -23.96 1.49 14.32
C LYS A 192 -23.61 2.96 14.07
N GLY A 193 -24.31 3.61 13.13
CA GLY A 193 -24.14 5.00 12.77
C GLY A 193 -23.22 5.18 11.56
N ALA A 194 -23.19 6.41 11.04
CA ALA A 194 -22.48 6.74 9.80
C ALA A 194 -20.95 6.53 9.87
N GLY A 195 -20.38 6.34 11.06
CA GLY A 195 -18.93 6.17 11.27
C GLY A 195 -18.40 4.74 11.12
N ALA A 196 -19.26 3.72 10.99
CA ALA A 196 -18.80 2.32 10.99
C ALA A 196 -17.86 2.00 9.83
N VAL A 197 -18.26 2.23 8.57
CA VAL A 197 -17.38 2.04 7.41
C VAL A 197 -16.23 3.06 7.38
N PRO A 198 -16.45 4.37 7.62
CA PRO A 198 -15.36 5.36 7.65
C PRO A 198 -14.23 5.04 8.63
N SER A 199 -14.50 4.38 9.76
CA SER A 199 -13.46 3.95 10.71
C SER A 199 -12.41 3.00 10.11
N LEU A 200 -12.72 2.35 8.98
CA LEU A 200 -11.86 1.40 8.28
C LEU A 200 -10.81 2.08 7.39
N PHE A 201 -10.77 3.42 7.35
CA PHE A 201 -9.78 4.18 6.59
C PHE A 201 -8.31 3.75 6.79
N PRO A 202 -7.85 3.27 7.97
CA PRO A 202 -6.45 2.89 8.16
C PRO A 202 -6.02 1.72 7.27
N TRP A 203 -6.94 0.84 6.88
CA TRP A 203 -6.65 -0.25 5.94
C TRP A 203 -6.17 0.29 4.59
N PHE A 204 -6.87 1.26 4.03
CA PHE A 204 -6.49 1.86 2.76
C PHE A 204 -5.21 2.68 2.90
N CYS A 205 -5.10 3.49 3.96
CA CYS A 205 -3.94 4.35 4.21
C CYS A 205 -2.61 3.60 4.28
N LEU A 206 -2.66 2.36 4.75
CA LEU A 206 -1.49 1.53 5.00
C LEU A 206 -1.41 0.32 4.07
N CYS A 207 -2.22 0.28 3.00
CA CYS A 207 -2.32 -0.86 2.10
C CYS A 207 -2.43 -2.20 2.86
N PHE A 208 -3.28 -2.22 3.90
CA PHE A 208 -3.57 -3.37 4.77
C PHE A 208 -2.38 -3.91 5.57
N GLN A 209 -1.24 -3.20 5.66
CA GLN A 209 -0.04 -3.75 6.31
C GLN A 209 -0.27 -4.24 7.75
N ARG A 210 -1.16 -3.58 8.50
CA ARG A 210 -1.45 -3.91 9.91
C ARG A 210 -2.39 -5.10 10.08
N ALA A 211 -2.99 -5.59 8.99
CA ALA A 211 -3.80 -6.80 9.01
C ALA A 211 -2.94 -8.05 9.15
N PHE A 212 -1.69 -8.00 8.69
CA PHE A 212 -0.80 -9.15 8.64
C PHE A 212 0.21 -9.17 9.80
N LYS A 213 0.67 -10.38 10.16
CA LYS A 213 1.67 -10.59 11.22
C LYS A 213 3.09 -10.69 10.68
N THR A 214 3.25 -10.97 9.39
CA THR A 214 4.56 -11.13 8.74
C THR A 214 4.75 -10.09 7.64
N PHE A 215 6.01 -9.70 7.37
CA PHE A 215 6.31 -8.81 6.23
C PHE A 215 6.14 -9.51 4.88
N ASP A 216 6.30 -10.84 4.83
CA ASP A 216 6.10 -11.61 3.59
C ASP A 216 4.65 -11.52 3.12
N ASP A 217 3.68 -11.61 4.02
CA ASP A 217 2.26 -11.42 3.68
C ASP A 217 1.96 -9.99 3.19
N VAL A 218 2.55 -8.98 3.84
CA VAL A 218 2.40 -7.58 3.41
C VAL A 218 2.96 -7.39 2.01
N TRP A 219 4.19 -7.85 1.76
CA TRP A 219 4.81 -7.78 0.44
C TRP A 219 3.98 -8.53 -0.60
N ARG A 220 3.49 -9.73 -0.26
CA ARG A 220 2.67 -10.54 -1.16
C ARG A 220 1.40 -9.81 -1.60
N LEU A 221 0.68 -9.18 -0.68
CA LEU A 221 -0.49 -8.38 -1.03
C LEU A 221 -0.11 -7.15 -1.88
N TRP A 222 0.95 -6.44 -1.50
CA TRP A 222 1.37 -5.24 -2.23
C TRP A 222 1.82 -5.57 -3.66
N GLU A 223 2.48 -6.71 -3.88
CA GLU A 223 2.81 -7.22 -5.20
C GLU A 223 1.57 -7.39 -6.08
N VAL A 224 0.49 -7.95 -5.53
CA VAL A 224 -0.80 -8.05 -6.23
C VAL A 224 -1.39 -6.67 -6.53
N LEU A 225 -1.46 -5.78 -5.54
CA LEU A 225 -1.99 -4.44 -5.74
C LEU A 225 -1.24 -3.67 -6.83
N LEU A 226 0.09 -3.82 -6.90
CA LEU A 226 0.94 -3.20 -7.92
C LEU A 226 0.74 -3.79 -9.32
N THR A 227 0.21 -5.02 -9.45
CA THR A 227 -0.11 -5.60 -10.76
C THR A 227 -1.36 -4.97 -11.39
N GLY A 228 -2.26 -4.39 -10.58
CA GLY A 228 -3.56 -3.89 -11.04
C GLY A 228 -4.49 -5.00 -11.53
N LYS A 229 -4.26 -6.24 -11.11
CA LYS A 229 -5.07 -7.42 -11.42
C LYS A 229 -5.82 -7.90 -10.16
N PRO A 230 -6.99 -8.56 -10.32
CA PRO A 230 -7.72 -8.74 -11.57
C PRO A 230 -8.36 -7.44 -12.08
N CYS A 231 -8.53 -6.43 -11.20
CA CYS A 231 -9.02 -5.10 -11.54
C CYS A 231 -8.16 -4.01 -10.88
N ARG A 232 -8.25 -2.77 -11.39
CA ARG A 232 -7.45 -1.62 -10.89
C ARG A 232 -7.71 -1.28 -9.42
N ASN A 233 -8.95 -1.45 -8.94
CA ASN A 233 -9.35 -1.07 -7.59
C ASN A 233 -9.52 -2.28 -6.64
N PHE A 234 -8.66 -3.29 -6.80
CA PHE A 234 -8.72 -4.55 -6.05
C PHE A 234 -8.71 -4.37 -4.52
N GLN A 235 -8.12 -3.28 -4.02
CA GLN A 235 -8.10 -2.95 -2.58
C GLN A 235 -9.49 -2.95 -1.92
N VAL A 236 -10.55 -2.56 -2.63
CA VAL A 236 -11.90 -2.54 -2.04
C VAL A 236 -12.46 -3.95 -1.88
N LEU A 237 -12.10 -4.86 -2.79
CA LEU A 237 -12.47 -6.27 -2.69
C LEU A 237 -11.72 -6.97 -1.55
N VAL A 238 -10.43 -6.63 -1.37
CA VAL A 238 -9.63 -7.07 -0.22
C VAL A 238 -10.28 -6.63 1.10
N ALA A 239 -10.68 -5.35 1.22
CA ALA A 239 -11.37 -4.85 2.39
C ALA A 239 -12.70 -5.58 2.66
N TYR A 240 -13.51 -5.81 1.61
CA TYR A 240 -14.75 -6.55 1.75
C TYR A 240 -14.52 -8.01 2.19
N SER A 241 -13.53 -8.70 1.60
CA SER A 241 -13.18 -10.06 2.00
C SER A 241 -12.73 -10.15 3.46
N MET A 242 -11.93 -9.19 3.95
CA MET A 242 -11.60 -9.11 5.37
C MET A 242 -12.83 -8.96 6.26
N LEU A 243 -13.80 -8.11 5.87
CA LEU A 243 -15.05 -7.97 6.62
C LEU A 243 -15.85 -9.27 6.66
N GLN A 244 -15.86 -10.03 5.57
CA GLN A 244 -16.54 -11.32 5.52
C GLN A 244 -15.93 -12.35 6.48
N MET A 245 -14.61 -12.30 6.73
CA MET A 245 -13.94 -13.19 7.68
C MET A 245 -14.40 -12.98 9.13
N VAL A 246 -14.73 -11.74 9.51
CA VAL A 246 -15.20 -11.39 10.87
C VAL A 246 -16.72 -11.21 10.96
N ARG A 247 -17.45 -11.31 9.84
CA ARG A 247 -18.87 -10.96 9.73
C ARG A 247 -19.74 -11.58 10.81
N GLN A 248 -19.60 -12.89 11.05
CA GLN A 248 -20.42 -13.60 12.04
C GLN A 248 -20.23 -13.03 13.45
N GLN A 249 -18.97 -12.79 13.82
CA GLN A 249 -18.62 -12.19 15.10
C GLN A 249 -19.18 -10.77 15.23
N VAL A 250 -19.03 -9.95 14.18
CA VAL A 250 -19.51 -8.56 14.15
C VAL A 250 -21.02 -8.48 14.37
N LEU A 251 -21.79 -9.38 13.75
CA LEU A 251 -23.24 -9.43 13.92
C LEU A 251 -23.65 -9.92 15.31
N GLN A 252 -22.99 -10.95 15.83
CA GLN A 252 -23.32 -11.56 17.13
C GLN A 252 -22.99 -10.61 18.29
N GLU A 253 -21.81 -10.01 18.26
CA GLU A 253 -21.32 -9.12 19.32
C GLU A 253 -21.79 -7.66 19.12
N SER A 254 -22.48 -7.39 18.03
CA SER A 254 -22.99 -6.08 17.68
C SER A 254 -21.88 -5.01 17.64
N MET A 255 -20.79 -5.32 16.94
CA MET A 255 -19.56 -4.50 16.92
C MET A 255 -19.73 -3.15 16.21
N THR A 256 -19.02 -2.13 16.69
CA THR A 256 -18.84 -0.83 16.05
C THR A 256 -17.68 -0.85 15.04
N GLY A 257 -17.42 0.27 14.35
CA GLY A 257 -16.31 0.38 13.41
C GLY A 257 -14.94 0.11 14.03
N ASP A 258 -14.66 0.66 15.20
CA ASP A 258 -13.39 0.44 15.90
C ASP A 258 -13.23 -1.01 16.37
N ASP A 259 -14.33 -1.63 16.81
CA ASP A 259 -14.36 -3.05 17.19
C ASP A 259 -14.08 -3.96 15.99
N ILE A 260 -14.65 -3.64 14.82
CA ILE A 260 -14.39 -4.36 13.56
C ILE A 260 -12.92 -4.25 13.18
N LEU A 261 -12.36 -3.03 13.24
CA LEU A 261 -10.95 -2.80 12.94
C LEU A 261 -10.04 -3.62 13.86
N LEU A 262 -10.36 -3.65 15.15
CA LEU A 262 -9.65 -4.45 16.15
C LEU A 262 -9.78 -5.95 15.89
N ALA A 263 -10.99 -6.45 15.60
CA ALA A 263 -11.25 -7.85 15.32
C ALA A 263 -10.44 -8.33 14.09
N CYS A 264 -10.46 -7.56 13.00
CA CYS A 264 -9.67 -7.87 11.82
C CYS A 264 -8.16 -7.86 12.07
N ASN A 265 -7.65 -6.88 12.83
CA ASN A 265 -6.23 -6.82 13.18
C ASN A 265 -5.79 -7.96 14.11
N ASN A 266 -6.75 -8.63 14.78
CA ASN A 266 -6.50 -9.75 15.69
C ASN A 266 -6.72 -11.12 15.04
N LEU A 267 -6.95 -11.19 13.72
CA LEU A 267 -6.93 -12.45 12.99
C LEU A 267 -5.54 -13.10 13.16
N ILE A 268 -5.52 -14.29 13.78
CA ILE A 268 -4.29 -14.95 14.23
C ILE A 268 -3.52 -15.57 13.06
N ASP A 269 -4.22 -15.94 11.98
CA ASP A 269 -3.67 -16.69 10.85
C ASP A 269 -4.10 -16.11 9.49
N LEU A 270 -4.14 -14.77 9.38
CA LEU A 270 -4.48 -14.15 8.09
C LEU A 270 -3.32 -14.35 7.10
N ASP A 271 -3.48 -15.34 6.21
CA ASP A 271 -2.60 -15.59 5.08
C ASP A 271 -2.95 -14.67 3.89
N ALA A 272 -1.92 -14.10 3.25
CA ALA A 272 -2.13 -13.18 2.14
C ALA A 272 -2.77 -13.86 0.91
N ASP A 273 -2.34 -15.08 0.56
CA ASP A 273 -2.86 -15.80 -0.60
C ASP A 273 -4.32 -16.23 -0.39
N GLU A 274 -4.69 -16.63 0.82
CA GLU A 274 -6.08 -16.90 1.19
C GLU A 274 -6.95 -15.65 1.04
N LEU A 275 -6.48 -14.50 1.54
CA LEU A 275 -7.22 -13.23 1.41
C LEU A 275 -7.35 -12.78 -0.05
N ILE A 276 -6.25 -12.88 -0.83
CA ILE A 276 -6.25 -12.56 -2.27
C ILE A 276 -7.24 -13.47 -3.00
N SER A 277 -7.23 -14.78 -2.70
CA SER A 277 -8.14 -15.76 -3.29
C SER A 277 -9.60 -15.43 -2.98
N ALA A 278 -9.92 -15.13 -1.72
CA ALA A 278 -11.25 -14.69 -1.32
C ALA A 278 -11.71 -13.43 -2.08
N ALA A 279 -10.84 -12.43 -2.23
CA ALA A 279 -11.15 -11.22 -2.99
C ALA A 279 -11.33 -11.49 -4.49
N CYS A 280 -10.61 -12.45 -5.07
CA CYS A 280 -10.80 -12.88 -6.45
C CYS A 280 -12.15 -13.58 -6.66
N ILE A 281 -12.61 -14.37 -5.69
CA ILE A 281 -13.92 -15.02 -5.73
C ILE A 281 -15.02 -13.95 -5.75
N VAL A 282 -14.91 -12.93 -4.90
CA VAL A 282 -15.86 -11.80 -4.90
C VAL A 282 -15.85 -11.08 -6.24
N TYR A 283 -14.67 -10.84 -6.83
CA TYR A 283 -14.58 -10.24 -8.17
C TYR A 283 -15.28 -11.07 -9.24
N ALA A 284 -15.05 -12.40 -9.25
CA ALA A 284 -15.67 -13.31 -10.19
C ALA A 284 -17.20 -13.35 -10.04
N GLU A 285 -17.71 -13.26 -8.80
CA GLU A 285 -19.13 -13.15 -8.52
C GLU A 285 -19.72 -11.83 -9.06
N LEU A 286 -19.02 -10.70 -8.90
CA LEU A 286 -19.47 -9.40 -9.42
C LEU A 286 -19.60 -9.40 -10.95
N ILE A 287 -18.67 -10.04 -11.67
CA ILE A 287 -18.73 -10.13 -13.14
C ILE A 287 -19.98 -10.89 -13.61
N GLN A 288 -20.48 -11.83 -12.81
CA GLN A 288 -21.62 -12.67 -13.17
C GLN A 288 -22.98 -12.05 -12.82
N LYS A 289 -23.00 -10.98 -12.00
CA LYS A 289 -24.23 -10.31 -11.57
C LYS A 289 -24.50 -9.04 -12.38
N ASP A 290 -25.77 -8.64 -12.43
CA ASP A 290 -26.11 -7.29 -12.88
C ASP A 290 -25.83 -6.29 -11.75
N VAL A 291 -24.59 -5.81 -11.71
CA VAL A 291 -24.14 -4.88 -10.66
C VAL A 291 -24.50 -3.42 -11.01
N PRO A 292 -24.75 -2.56 -10.00
CA PRO A 292 -24.93 -1.12 -10.18
C PRO A 292 -23.84 -0.48 -11.05
N GLN A 293 -24.21 0.53 -11.85
CA GLN A 293 -23.27 1.20 -12.77
C GLN A 293 -22.02 1.74 -12.05
N SER A 294 -22.18 2.27 -10.84
CA SER A 294 -21.05 2.74 -10.02
C SER A 294 -20.03 1.63 -9.69
N LEU A 295 -20.49 0.40 -9.47
CA LEU A 295 -19.62 -0.77 -9.24
C LEU A 295 -19.02 -1.27 -10.56
N LYS A 296 -19.77 -1.21 -11.67
CA LYS A 296 -19.22 -1.50 -13.02
C LYS A 296 -18.06 -0.56 -13.31
N ASP A 297 -18.28 0.74 -13.30
CA ASP A 297 -17.25 1.75 -13.62
C ASP A 297 -16.03 1.69 -12.71
N PHE A 298 -16.20 1.18 -11.49
CA PHE A 298 -15.12 1.09 -10.51
C PHE A 298 -14.30 -0.19 -10.61
N PHE A 299 -14.89 -1.32 -11.02
CA PHE A 299 -14.24 -2.64 -11.02
C PHE A 299 -14.08 -3.30 -12.39
N LEU A 300 -14.96 -3.02 -13.35
CA LEU A 300 -15.13 -3.73 -14.63
C LEU A 300 -14.74 -2.84 -15.82
#